data_AF-A0A351THP1-F1
#
_entry.id   AF-A0A351THP1-F1
#
_cell.length_a   1.000
_cell.length_b   1.000
_cell.length_c   1.000
_cell.angle_alpha   90.00
_cell.angle_beta   90.00
_cell.angle_gamma   90.00
#
_symmetry.space_group_name_H-M   'P 1'
#
loop_
_entity.id
_entity.type
_entity.pdbx_description
1 polymer ?
#
loop_
_entity_poly.entity_id
_entity_poly.type
_entity_poly.pdbx_seq_one_letter_code
_entity_poly.pdbx_strand_id
1 'polypeptide(L)'
;MIRIINNSFTSYHKLQEGKGAGYARWAKNFNLKQLSQTLIYLEENNLLDRSVLEERTASVTAQYHTLSANMKSAEQRMAEIKVLQQHIINYAKTRDTYIAYRKAGYSKRFLLEHESEIILHKAAKQFFDEQGLKKLPTVKSLQAEYTQLLSEKKAMYADYQKAREDMRALQTAKANVDRILGDNSLTEEIETEKNR
;
A
#
# COMPACT_ATOMS: atom_id res chain seq x y z
N MET A 1 -39.10 2.57 2.86
CA MET A 1 -37.65 2.60 2.53
C MET A 1 -37.06 3.97 2.89
N ILE A 2 -37.25 4.46 4.13
CA ILE A 2 -36.60 5.66 4.69
C ILE A 2 -36.58 5.47 6.22
N ARG A 3 -35.44 5.14 6.83
CA ARG A 3 -35.32 5.13 8.31
C ARG A 3 -33.87 5.08 8.81
N ILE A 4 -33.11 6.16 8.61
CA ILE A 4 -31.85 6.37 9.39
C ILE A 4 -31.79 7.76 10.03
N ILE A 5 -32.68 8.71 9.69
CA ILE A 5 -32.59 10.08 10.20
C ILE A 5 -33.82 10.45 11.02
N ASN A 6 -34.00 9.80 12.17
CA ASN A 6 -34.80 10.40 13.23
C ASN A 6 -34.26 9.93 14.59
N ASN A 7 -34.06 10.93 15.46
CA ASN A 7 -33.73 10.88 16.89
C ASN A 7 -32.26 10.77 17.37
N SER A 8 -31.79 11.91 17.90
CA SER A 8 -31.30 12.09 19.30
C SER A 8 -29.88 12.67 19.48
N PHE A 9 -29.85 13.95 19.88
CA PHE A 9 -28.68 14.77 20.22
C PHE A 9 -28.38 14.68 21.74
N THR A 10 -27.77 13.61 22.26
CA THR A 10 -27.43 13.60 23.71
C THR A 10 -26.12 12.89 24.11
N SER A 11 -25.42 12.18 23.24
CA SER A 11 -24.27 11.32 23.64
C SER A 11 -22.92 12.05 23.81
N TYR A 12 -22.85 13.38 23.64
CA TYR A 12 -21.58 14.12 23.63
C TYR A 12 -20.95 14.41 24.99
N HIS A 13 -21.63 14.12 26.12
CA HIS A 13 -21.17 14.57 27.43
C HIS A 13 -19.99 13.76 28.01
N LYS A 14 -19.86 12.46 27.67
CA LYS A 14 -18.82 11.59 28.25
C LYS A 14 -17.42 11.74 27.63
N LEU A 15 -17.28 12.39 26.47
CA LEU A 15 -15.98 12.66 25.82
C LEU A 15 -15.35 14.02 26.22
N GLN A 16 -15.96 14.75 27.15
CA GLN A 16 -15.62 16.14 27.48
C GLN A 16 -15.01 16.35 28.87
N GLU A 17 -14.75 15.29 29.65
CA GLU A 17 -14.09 15.46 30.95
C GLU A 17 -12.73 16.15 30.78
N GLY A 18 -12.59 17.36 31.36
CA GLY A 18 -11.40 18.20 31.28
C GLY A 18 -11.34 19.23 30.15
N LYS A 19 -12.33 19.30 29.24
CA LYS A 19 -12.36 20.26 28.13
C LYS A 19 -13.51 21.25 28.28
N GLY A 20 -13.20 22.54 28.38
CA GLY A 20 -14.18 23.60 28.68
C GLY A 20 -15.32 23.74 27.64
N ALA A 21 -16.37 24.47 28.02
CA ALA A 21 -17.61 24.61 27.23
C ALA A 21 -17.43 25.09 25.77
N GLY A 22 -16.33 25.80 25.47
CA GLY A 22 -15.98 26.19 24.10
C GLY A 22 -15.62 24.99 23.21
N TYR A 23 -14.86 24.02 23.74
CA TYR A 23 -14.49 22.80 23.02
C TYR A 23 -15.72 21.92 22.74
N ALA A 24 -16.62 21.81 23.72
CA ALA A 24 -17.89 21.11 23.59
C ALA A 24 -18.72 21.62 22.40
N ARG A 25 -18.85 22.95 22.28
CA ARG A 25 -19.59 23.61 21.20
C ARG A 25 -18.90 23.42 19.85
N TRP A 26 -17.57 23.54 19.79
CA TRP A 26 -16.80 23.30 18.58
C TRP A 26 -16.96 21.85 18.09
N ALA A 27 -16.77 20.87 18.98
CA ALA A 27 -16.87 19.44 18.65
C ALA A 27 -18.28 19.10 18.12
N LYS A 28 -19.33 19.62 18.75
CA LYS A 28 -20.72 19.45 18.28
C LYS A 28 -20.91 19.97 16.86
N ASN A 29 -20.49 21.21 16.58
CA ASN A 29 -20.65 21.82 15.26
C ASN A 29 -19.79 21.12 14.19
N PHE A 30 -18.57 20.73 14.55
CA PHE A 30 -17.67 19.96 13.68
C PHE A 30 -18.29 18.62 13.30
N ASN A 31 -18.80 17.88 14.28
CA ASN A 31 -19.42 16.60 14.04
C ASN A 31 -20.67 16.72 13.18
N LEU A 32 -21.56 17.69 13.45
CA LEU A 32 -22.71 17.99 12.61
C LEU A 32 -22.36 18.18 11.13
N LYS A 33 -21.29 18.96 10.85
CA LYS A 33 -20.81 19.17 9.48
C LYS A 33 -20.27 17.88 8.84
N GLN A 34 -19.56 17.06 9.61
CA GLN A 34 -19.07 15.76 9.12
C GLN A 34 -20.23 14.80 8.82
N LEU A 35 -21.29 14.82 9.63
CA LEU A 35 -22.48 14.00 9.39
C LEU A 35 -23.25 14.44 8.15
N SER A 36 -23.43 15.75 7.94
CA SER A 36 -24.10 16.25 6.74
C SER A 36 -23.31 15.90 5.48
N GLN A 37 -21.98 16.03 5.50
CA GLN A 37 -21.13 15.63 4.37
C GLN A 37 -21.20 14.12 4.10
N THR A 38 -21.21 13.31 5.16
CA THR A 38 -21.34 11.86 5.03
C THR A 38 -22.70 11.49 4.43
N LEU A 39 -23.78 12.13 4.88
CA LEU A 39 -25.12 11.86 4.34
C LEU A 39 -25.22 12.16 2.84
N ILE A 40 -24.71 13.31 2.41
CA ILE A 40 -24.66 13.70 0.99
C ILE A 40 -23.87 12.67 0.20
N TYR A 41 -22.68 12.29 0.67
CA TYR A 41 -21.85 11.28 0.00
C TYR A 41 -22.59 9.93 -0.14
N LEU A 42 -23.24 9.46 0.93
CA LEU A 42 -23.98 8.20 0.90
C LEU A 42 -25.17 8.28 -0.06
N GLU A 43 -25.89 9.40 -0.11
CA GLU A 43 -27.02 9.60 -1.03
C GLU A 43 -26.54 9.62 -2.49
N GLU A 44 -25.53 10.43 -2.82
CA GLU A 44 -24.96 10.54 -4.18
C GLU A 44 -24.42 9.21 -4.71
N ASN A 45 -23.98 8.32 -3.81
CA ASN A 45 -23.41 7.02 -4.17
C ASN A 45 -24.37 5.84 -3.97
N ASN A 46 -25.64 6.09 -3.58
CA ASN A 46 -26.64 5.05 -3.30
C ASN A 46 -26.21 4.06 -2.19
N LEU A 47 -25.54 4.57 -1.15
CA LEU A 47 -24.98 3.82 -0.02
C LEU A 47 -25.72 4.06 1.30
N LEU A 48 -26.98 4.51 1.24
CA LEU A 48 -27.81 4.72 2.44
C LEU A 48 -28.18 3.40 3.14
N ASP A 49 -28.15 2.27 2.43
CA ASP A 49 -28.29 0.95 3.03
C ASP A 49 -26.95 0.49 3.62
N ARG A 50 -26.97 0.15 4.91
CA ARG A 50 -25.77 -0.28 5.65
C ARG A 50 -25.13 -1.53 5.07
N SER A 51 -25.93 -2.51 4.65
CA SER A 51 -25.40 -3.75 4.07
C SER A 51 -24.68 -3.47 2.76
N VAL A 52 -25.25 -2.58 1.93
CA VAL A 52 -24.66 -2.15 0.66
C VAL A 52 -23.37 -1.35 0.89
N LEU A 53 -23.34 -0.46 1.90
CA LEU A 53 -22.13 0.27 2.29
C LEU A 53 -21.02 -0.68 2.74
N GLU A 54 -21.34 -1.68 3.57
CA GLU A 54 -20.39 -2.67 4.06
C GLU A 54 -19.83 -3.54 2.93
N GLU A 55 -20.70 -4.06 2.05
CA GLU A 55 -20.31 -4.85 0.87
C GLU A 55 -19.42 -4.03 -0.07
N ARG A 56 -19.82 -2.79 -0.39
CA ARG A 56 -19.04 -1.90 -1.27
C ARG A 56 -17.69 -1.58 -0.67
N THR A 57 -17.64 -1.28 0.63
CA THR A 57 -16.39 -1.02 1.36
C THR A 57 -15.46 -2.24 1.31
N ALA A 58 -15.98 -3.44 1.56
CA ALA A 58 -15.20 -4.67 1.52
C ALA A 58 -14.65 -4.95 0.10
N SER A 59 -15.48 -4.81 -0.92
CA SER A 59 -15.12 -5.02 -2.32
C SER A 59 -14.02 -4.07 -2.79
N VAL A 60 -14.18 -2.77 -2.56
CA VAL A 60 -13.18 -1.75 -2.95
C VAL A 60 -11.88 -1.92 -2.15
N THR A 61 -11.96 -2.27 -0.86
CA THR A 61 -10.78 -2.56 -0.04
C THR A 61 -9.99 -3.77 -0.58
N ALA A 62 -10.68 -4.85 -0.95
CA ALA A 62 -10.06 -6.03 -1.56
C ALA A 62 -9.41 -5.70 -2.92
N GLN A 63 -10.08 -4.89 -3.75
CA GLN A 63 -9.53 -4.41 -5.03
C GLN A 63 -8.27 -3.57 -4.81
N TYR A 64 -8.29 -2.63 -3.86
CA TYR A 64 -7.13 -1.83 -3.51
C TYR A 64 -5.94 -2.70 -3.08
N HIS A 65 -6.17 -3.68 -2.19
CA HIS A 65 -5.11 -4.58 -1.74
C HIS A 65 -4.53 -5.42 -2.89
N THR A 66 -5.37 -5.91 -3.79
CA THR A 66 -4.93 -6.65 -4.98
C THR A 66 -4.05 -5.78 -5.88
N LEU A 67 -4.50 -4.57 -6.23
CA LEU A 67 -3.74 -3.63 -7.06
C LEU A 67 -2.42 -3.21 -6.39
N SER A 68 -2.46 -2.95 -5.07
CA SER A 68 -1.28 -2.59 -4.30
C SER A 68 -0.25 -3.72 -4.26
N ALA A 69 -0.69 -4.97 -4.06
CA ALA A 69 0.18 -6.14 -4.07
C ALA A 69 0.82 -6.35 -5.44
N ASN A 70 0.04 -6.22 -6.52
CA ASN A 70 0.55 -6.34 -7.89
C ASN A 70 1.58 -5.26 -8.20
N MET A 71 1.32 -4.00 -7.85
CA MET A 71 2.28 -2.91 -8.04
C MET A 71 3.58 -3.15 -7.26
N LYS A 72 3.47 -3.57 -5.99
CA LYS A 72 4.64 -3.87 -5.16
C LYS A 72 5.47 -5.03 -5.71
N SER A 73 4.81 -6.09 -6.16
CA SER A 73 5.47 -7.24 -6.78
C SER A 73 6.20 -6.84 -8.06
N ALA A 74 5.56 -6.03 -8.92
CA ALA A 74 6.19 -5.53 -10.14
C ALA A 74 7.41 -4.64 -9.83
N GLU A 75 7.30 -3.74 -8.86
CA GLU A 75 8.41 -2.88 -8.41
C GLU A 75 9.59 -3.68 -7.86
N GLN A 76 9.30 -4.68 -7.03
CA GLN A 76 10.30 -5.58 -6.47
C GLN A 76 11.03 -6.32 -7.58
N ARG A 77 10.28 -6.91 -8.52
CA ARG A 77 10.87 -7.64 -9.65
C ARG A 77 11.70 -6.73 -10.56
N MET A 78 11.24 -5.51 -10.80
CA MET A 78 12.01 -4.51 -11.55
C MET A 78 13.34 -4.15 -10.88
N ALA A 79 13.37 -4.08 -9.55
CA ALA A 79 14.61 -3.83 -8.79
C ALA A 79 15.57 -5.03 -8.88
N GLU A 80 15.05 -6.25 -8.73
CA GLU A 80 15.82 -7.49 -8.90
C GLU A 80 16.42 -7.61 -10.30
N ILE A 81 15.66 -7.27 -11.34
CA ILE A 81 16.15 -7.25 -12.72
C ILE A 81 17.37 -6.33 -12.86
N LYS A 82 17.33 -5.12 -12.27
CA LYS A 82 18.46 -4.18 -12.34
C LYS A 82 19.72 -4.76 -11.67
N VAL A 83 19.57 -5.35 -10.48
CA VAL A 83 20.68 -5.99 -9.76
C VAL A 83 21.25 -7.14 -10.58
N LEU A 84 20.39 -8.00 -11.12
CA LEU A 84 20.80 -9.14 -11.92
C LEU A 84 21.51 -8.71 -13.22
N GLN A 85 20.98 -7.70 -13.93
CA GLN A 85 21.64 -7.12 -15.11
C GLN A 85 23.04 -6.59 -14.75
N GLN A 86 23.18 -5.89 -13.62
CA GLN A 86 24.47 -5.36 -13.19
C GLN A 86 25.50 -6.47 -12.95
N HIS A 87 25.12 -7.55 -12.27
CA HIS A 87 26.02 -8.69 -12.05
C HIS A 87 26.37 -9.39 -13.37
N ILE A 88 25.43 -9.56 -14.30
CA ILE A 88 25.71 -10.15 -15.62
C ILE A 88 26.73 -9.30 -16.39
N ILE A 89 26.55 -7.98 -16.39
CA ILE A 89 27.44 -7.05 -17.08
C ILE A 89 28.84 -7.06 -16.42
N ASN A 90 28.90 -6.99 -15.09
CA ASN A 90 30.16 -7.03 -14.35
C ASN A 90 30.93 -8.32 -14.60
N TYR A 91 30.25 -9.46 -14.55
CA TYR A 91 30.85 -10.76 -14.83
C TYR A 91 31.42 -10.83 -16.24
N ALA A 92 30.65 -10.38 -17.24
CA ALA A 92 31.09 -10.37 -18.64
C ALA A 92 32.32 -9.47 -18.85
N LYS A 93 32.31 -8.24 -18.31
CA LYS A 93 33.40 -7.26 -18.47
C LYS A 93 34.70 -7.68 -17.78
N THR A 94 34.61 -8.36 -16.64
CA THR A 94 35.77 -8.74 -15.80
C THR A 94 36.28 -10.14 -16.09
N ARG A 95 35.61 -10.90 -16.97
CA ARG A 95 35.91 -12.30 -17.24
C ARG A 95 37.35 -12.51 -17.71
N ASP A 96 37.80 -11.70 -18.66
CA ASP A 96 39.12 -11.89 -19.27
C ASP A 96 40.25 -11.53 -18.28
N THR A 97 40.08 -10.46 -17.49
CA THR A 97 40.97 -10.14 -16.37
C THR A 97 41.03 -11.27 -15.37
N TYR A 98 39.89 -11.84 -14.97
CA TYR A 98 39.87 -12.95 -14.02
C TYR A 98 40.52 -14.23 -14.57
N ILE A 99 40.36 -14.50 -15.88
CA ILE A 99 41.06 -15.60 -16.56
C ILE A 99 42.57 -15.37 -16.53
N ALA A 100 43.04 -14.15 -16.83
CA ALA A 100 44.45 -13.79 -16.75
C ALA A 100 45.00 -13.92 -15.32
N TYR A 101 44.24 -13.48 -14.31
CA TYR A 101 44.58 -13.63 -12.91
C TYR A 101 44.77 -15.10 -12.50
N ARG A 102 43.88 -15.99 -12.96
CA ARG A 102 44.02 -17.44 -12.74
C ARG A 102 45.25 -18.02 -13.44
N LYS A 103 45.53 -17.61 -14.68
CA LYS A 103 46.71 -18.05 -15.44
C LYS A 103 48.02 -17.57 -14.80
N ALA A 104 48.02 -16.39 -14.19
CA ALA A 104 49.14 -15.84 -13.44
C ALA A 104 49.34 -16.49 -12.06
N GLY A 105 48.64 -17.59 -11.76
CA GLY A 105 48.77 -18.32 -10.50
C GLY A 105 48.31 -17.52 -9.28
N TYR A 106 47.31 -16.63 -9.44
CA TYR A 106 46.81 -15.77 -8.37
C TYR A 106 47.87 -14.80 -7.80
N SER A 107 48.76 -14.29 -8.65
CA SER A 107 49.82 -13.34 -8.28
C SER A 107 49.31 -12.15 -7.46
N LYS A 108 49.97 -11.87 -6.33
CA LYS A 108 49.68 -10.70 -5.48
C LYS A 108 49.85 -9.38 -6.22
N ARG A 109 50.85 -9.28 -7.09
CA ARG A 109 51.08 -8.08 -7.90
C ARG A 109 49.91 -7.83 -8.87
N PHE A 110 49.46 -8.88 -9.56
CA PHE A 110 48.31 -8.80 -10.47
C PHE A 110 47.03 -8.44 -9.71
N LEU A 111 46.85 -8.99 -8.50
CA LEU A 111 45.72 -8.65 -7.65
C LEU A 111 45.69 -7.16 -7.30
N LEU A 112 46.83 -6.55 -6.95
CA LEU A 112 46.89 -5.12 -6.65
C LEU A 112 46.60 -4.24 -7.88
N GLU A 113 47.07 -4.64 -9.06
CA GLU A 113 46.84 -3.90 -10.31
C GLU A 113 45.38 -3.98 -10.80
N HIS A 114 44.70 -5.11 -10.53
CA HIS A 114 43.35 -5.40 -11.04
C HIS A 114 42.32 -5.67 -9.93
N GLU A 115 42.55 -5.11 -8.74
CA GLU A 115 41.80 -5.47 -7.53
C GLU A 115 40.29 -5.30 -7.71
N SER A 116 39.87 -4.14 -8.20
CA SER A 116 38.46 -3.79 -8.38
C SER A 116 37.75 -4.75 -9.34
N GLU A 117 38.38 -5.10 -10.47
CA GLU A 117 37.83 -6.02 -11.47
C GLU A 117 37.70 -7.45 -10.91
N ILE A 118 38.69 -7.90 -10.14
CA ILE A 118 38.67 -9.22 -9.50
C ILE A 118 37.57 -9.28 -8.43
N ILE A 119 37.41 -8.22 -7.62
CA ILE A 119 36.33 -8.13 -6.63
C ILE A 119 34.97 -8.19 -7.32
N LEU A 120 34.74 -7.37 -8.36
CA LEU A 120 33.48 -7.36 -9.10
C LEU A 120 33.17 -8.72 -9.74
N HIS A 121 34.19 -9.40 -10.29
CA HIS A 121 34.02 -10.73 -10.86
C HIS A 121 33.57 -11.75 -9.81
N LYS A 122 34.27 -11.79 -8.67
CA LYS A 122 33.97 -12.71 -7.57
C LYS A 122 32.58 -12.45 -6.99
N ALA A 123 32.22 -11.18 -6.77
CA ALA A 123 30.91 -10.80 -6.27
C ALA A 123 29.78 -11.21 -7.22
N ALA A 124 29.96 -11.01 -8.54
CA ALA A 124 28.98 -11.46 -9.53
C ALA A 124 28.85 -12.99 -9.57
N LYS A 125 29.97 -13.72 -9.50
CA LYS A 125 29.94 -15.18 -9.43
C LYS A 125 29.21 -15.68 -8.19
N GLN A 126 29.55 -15.14 -7.02
CA GLN A 126 28.91 -15.49 -5.75
C GLN A 126 27.39 -15.24 -5.81
N PHE A 127 26.98 -14.08 -6.34
CA PHE A 127 25.56 -13.76 -6.52
C PHE A 127 24.82 -14.81 -7.37
N PHE A 128 25.42 -15.30 -8.45
CA PHE A 128 24.81 -16.35 -9.28
C PHE A 128 24.75 -17.70 -8.57
N ASP A 129 25.79 -18.07 -7.84
CA ASP A 129 25.88 -19.32 -7.10
C ASP A 129 24.79 -19.37 -6.00
N GLU A 130 24.58 -18.25 -5.29
CA GLU A 130 23.53 -18.11 -4.25
C GLU A 130 22.10 -18.20 -4.82
N GLN A 131 21.89 -17.76 -6.07
CA GLN A 131 20.58 -17.81 -6.72
C GLN A 131 20.23 -19.22 -7.26
N GLY A 132 21.18 -20.16 -7.28
CA GLY A 132 20.95 -21.54 -7.73
C GLY A 132 20.47 -21.67 -9.18
N LEU A 133 20.75 -20.66 -10.02
CA LEU A 133 20.24 -20.60 -11.38
C LEU A 133 20.96 -21.60 -12.29
N LYS A 134 20.22 -22.58 -12.84
CA LYS A 134 20.75 -23.54 -13.83
C LYS A 134 21.19 -22.87 -15.14
N LYS A 135 20.56 -21.76 -15.50
CA LYS A 135 20.86 -20.97 -16.70
C LYS A 135 20.60 -19.50 -16.41
N LEU A 136 21.61 -18.66 -16.66
CA LEU A 136 21.46 -17.22 -16.49
C LEU A 136 20.61 -16.63 -17.63
N PRO A 137 19.64 -15.76 -17.31
CA PRO A 137 18.91 -15.01 -18.33
C PRO A 137 19.85 -14.01 -19.03
N THR A 138 19.45 -13.57 -20.23
CA THR A 138 20.21 -12.57 -20.98
C THR A 138 19.83 -11.16 -20.54
N VAL A 139 20.74 -10.19 -20.68
CA VAL A 139 20.43 -8.77 -20.44
C VAL A 139 19.24 -8.31 -21.30
N LYS A 140 19.16 -8.79 -22.55
CA LYS A 140 18.07 -8.46 -23.48
C LYS A 140 16.71 -8.99 -22.99
N SER A 141 16.63 -10.25 -22.55
CA SER A 141 15.39 -10.82 -22.01
C SER A 141 14.96 -10.12 -20.73
N LEU A 142 15.92 -9.80 -19.85
CA LEU A 142 15.66 -9.02 -18.63
C LEU A 142 15.17 -7.60 -18.93
N GLN A 143 15.73 -6.96 -19.97
CA GLN A 143 15.29 -5.64 -20.39
C GLN A 143 13.84 -5.67 -20.92
N ALA A 144 13.48 -6.69 -21.70
CA ALA A 144 12.12 -6.86 -22.19
C ALA A 144 11.13 -7.06 -21.03
N GLU A 145 11.47 -7.91 -20.05
CA GLU A 145 10.67 -8.11 -18.83
C GLU A 145 10.50 -6.80 -18.06
N TYR A 146 11.57 -6.03 -17.87
CA TYR A 146 11.51 -4.73 -17.20
C TYR A 146 10.57 -3.75 -17.91
N THR A 147 10.65 -3.65 -19.23
CA THR A 147 9.78 -2.76 -20.01
C THR A 147 8.31 -3.17 -19.95
N GLN A 148 8.04 -4.48 -19.93
CA GLN A 148 6.71 -5.03 -19.79
C GLN A 148 6.13 -4.67 -18.41
N LEU A 149 6.87 -4.94 -17.32
CA LEU A 149 6.46 -4.60 -15.96
C LEU A 149 6.22 -3.10 -15.77
N LEU A 150 7.06 -2.26 -16.38
CA LEU A 150 6.88 -0.81 -16.35
C LEU A 150 5.59 -0.38 -17.06
N SER A 151 5.27 -1.00 -18.20
CA SER A 151 4.03 -0.74 -18.95
C SER A 151 2.80 -1.16 -18.15
N GLU A 152 2.82 -2.37 -17.60
CA GLU A 152 1.72 -2.91 -16.77
C GLU A 152 1.47 -2.03 -15.53
N LYS A 153 2.53 -1.61 -14.83
CA LYS A 153 2.42 -0.69 -13.69
C LYS A 153 1.79 0.65 -14.11
N LYS A 154 2.18 1.19 -15.26
CA LYS A 154 1.58 2.44 -15.77
C LYS A 154 0.10 2.26 -16.09
N ALA A 155 -0.27 1.14 -16.70
CA ALA A 155 -1.65 0.82 -17.03
C ALA A 155 -2.53 0.69 -15.77
N MET A 156 -2.02 0.05 -14.71
CA MET A 156 -2.74 -0.13 -13.44
C MET A 156 -2.81 1.12 -12.55
N TYR A 157 -2.03 2.17 -12.85
CA TYR A 157 -1.87 3.31 -11.93
C TYR A 157 -3.17 4.08 -11.68
N ALA A 158 -3.97 4.31 -12.73
CA ALA A 158 -5.23 5.03 -12.60
C ALA A 158 -6.23 4.26 -11.72
N ASP A 159 -6.37 2.96 -11.96
CA ASP A 159 -7.25 2.09 -11.18
C ASP A 159 -6.80 1.98 -9.73
N TYR A 160 -5.49 1.93 -9.48
CA TYR A 160 -4.93 1.94 -8.13
C TYR A 160 -5.26 3.24 -7.38
N GLN A 161 -5.06 4.40 -8.01
CA GLN A 161 -5.38 5.69 -7.37
C GLN A 161 -6.87 5.79 -7.07
N LYS A 162 -7.72 5.41 -8.01
CA LYS A 162 -9.16 5.40 -7.82
C LYS A 162 -9.58 4.47 -6.68
N ALA A 163 -9.11 3.21 -6.68
CA ALA A 163 -9.43 2.26 -5.61
C ALA A 163 -8.95 2.76 -4.23
N ARG A 164 -7.81 3.45 -4.16
CA ARG A 164 -7.30 4.05 -2.92
C ARG A 164 -8.17 5.20 -2.42
N GLU A 165 -8.61 6.07 -3.31
CA GLU A 165 -9.48 7.20 -2.99
C GLU A 165 -10.87 6.72 -2.57
N ASP A 166 -11.46 5.81 -3.35
CA ASP A 166 -12.76 5.20 -3.07
C ASP A 166 -12.74 4.45 -1.73
N MET A 167 -11.68 3.66 -1.47
CA MET A 167 -11.52 2.96 -0.19
C MET A 167 -11.50 3.95 0.99
N ARG A 168 -10.76 5.06 0.88
CA ARG A 168 -10.67 6.07 1.95
C ARG A 168 -12.01 6.76 2.18
N ALA A 169 -12.72 7.12 1.12
CA ALA A 169 -14.03 7.74 1.22
C ALA A 169 -15.04 6.79 1.90
N LEU A 170 -15.09 5.53 1.46
CA LEU A 170 -15.97 4.50 2.02
C LEU A 170 -15.65 4.20 3.49
N GLN A 171 -14.37 4.04 3.85
CA GLN A 171 -13.96 3.82 5.25
C GLN A 171 -14.31 5.01 6.15
N THR A 172 -14.15 6.24 5.64
CA THR A 172 -14.54 7.45 6.38
C THR A 172 -16.05 7.52 6.58
N ALA A 173 -16.84 7.26 5.53
CA ALA A 173 -18.29 7.23 5.61
C ALA A 173 -18.77 6.15 6.58
N LYS A 174 -18.20 4.94 6.50
CA LYS A 174 -18.48 3.84 7.41
C LYS A 174 -18.17 4.19 8.87
N ALA A 175 -16.99 4.76 9.14
CA ALA A 175 -16.62 5.18 10.50
C ALA A 175 -17.57 6.26 11.06
N ASN A 176 -18.02 7.20 10.22
CA ASN A 176 -18.99 8.21 10.61
C ASN A 176 -20.38 7.60 10.91
N VAL A 177 -20.84 6.65 10.10
CA VAL A 177 -22.10 5.91 10.32
C VAL A 177 -22.02 5.07 11.60
N ASP A 178 -20.92 4.32 11.79
CA ASP A 178 -20.69 3.51 12.99
C ASP A 178 -20.69 4.38 14.26
N ARG A 179 -20.12 5.58 14.19
CA ARG A 179 -20.16 6.55 15.29
C ARG A 179 -21.57 7.05 15.58
N ILE A 180 -22.38 7.39 14.57
CA ILE A 180 -23.78 7.82 14.78
C ILE A 180 -24.57 6.71 15.46
N LEU A 181 -24.48 5.49 14.95
CA LEU A 181 -25.29 4.37 15.44
C LEU A 181 -24.81 3.90 16.82
N GLY A 182 -23.51 3.91 17.09
CA GLY A 182 -22.95 3.62 18.41
C GLY A 182 -23.25 4.71 19.45
N ASP A 183 -23.27 5.99 19.04
CA ASP A 183 -23.74 7.08 19.91
C ASP A 183 -25.24 6.95 20.21
N ASN A 184 -26.04 6.47 19.25
CA ASN A 184 -27.48 6.25 19.40
C ASN A 184 -27.83 5.07 20.33
N SER A 185 -27.08 3.96 20.28
CA SER A 185 -27.33 2.80 21.15
C SER A 185 -27.06 3.12 22.63
N LEU A 186 -26.03 3.93 22.90
CA LEU A 186 -25.71 4.40 24.25
C LEU A 186 -26.77 5.35 24.82
N THR A 187 -27.48 6.10 23.96
CA THR A 187 -28.60 6.97 24.40
C THR A 187 -29.86 6.21 24.75
N GLU A 188 -30.18 5.11 24.05
CA GLU A 188 -31.35 4.27 24.36
C GLU A 188 -31.17 3.48 25.67
N GLU A 189 -29.96 2.99 25.97
CA GLU A 189 -29.66 2.34 27.26
C GLU A 189 -29.75 3.34 28.44
N ILE A 190 -29.28 4.57 28.28
CA ILE A 190 -29.36 5.60 29.34
C ILE A 190 -30.82 6.06 29.59
N GLU A 191 -31.65 6.13 28.56
CA GLU A 191 -33.07 6.47 28.71
C GLU A 191 -33.91 5.34 29.32
N THR A 192 -33.55 4.08 29.04
CA THR A 192 -34.22 2.92 29.65
C THR A 192 -33.79 2.69 31.11
N GLU A 193 -32.56 3.04 31.49
CA GLU A 193 -32.11 3.05 32.89
C GLU A 193 -32.69 4.22 33.71
N LYS A 194 -32.95 5.38 33.10
CA LYS A 194 -33.60 6.52 33.80
C LYS A 194 -35.11 6.36 34.00
N ASN A 195 -35.75 5.48 33.24
CA ASN A 195 -37.18 5.19 33.32
C ASN A 195 -37.49 3.88 34.07
N ARG A 196 -36.49 3.30 34.77
CA ARG A 196 -36.63 2.21 35.74
C ARG A 196 -36.40 2.75 37.15
#